data_AF-A0A4U8VCQ7-F1
#
_entry.id   AF-A0A4U8VCQ7-F1
#
_cell.length_a   1.000
_cell.length_b   1.000
_cell.length_c   1.000
_cell.angle_alpha   90.00
_cell.angle_beta   90.00
_cell.angle_gamma   90.00
#
_symmetry.space_group_name_H-M   'P 1'
#
loop_
_entity.id
_entity.type
_entity.pdbx_description
1 polymer ?
#
loop_
_entity_poly.entity_id
_entity_poly.type
_entity_poly.pdbx_seq_one_letter_code
_entity_poly.pdbx_strand_id
1 'polypeptide(L)' 'MRTLALATALTLATLLAACGDKAQTASTAYKKSDAPAYEGVKDSPYVAPGWQAGDRVSWQHQLNERAKFQNEYVRVQ' A
#
# COMPACT_ATOMS: atom_id res chain seq x y z
N MET A 1 39.58 -17.78 -30.76
CA MET A 1 38.85 -16.48 -30.82
C MET A 1 37.33 -16.65 -30.84
N ARG A 2 36.75 -17.50 -31.71
CA ARG A 2 35.28 -17.73 -31.77
C ARG A 2 34.68 -18.30 -30.47
N THR A 3 35.37 -19.22 -29.81
CA THR A 3 34.96 -19.82 -28.54
C THR A 3 34.95 -18.82 -27.37
N LEU A 4 35.94 -17.93 -27.32
CA LEU A 4 36.00 -16.84 -26.34
C LEU A 4 34.85 -15.85 -26.52
N ALA A 5 34.58 -15.43 -27.77
CA ALA A 5 33.48 -14.50 -28.05
C ALA A 5 32.10 -15.07 -27.65
N LEU A 6 31.88 -16.37 -27.86
CA LEU A 6 30.65 -17.06 -27.45
C LEU A 6 30.50 -17.11 -25.92
N ALA A 7 31.58 -17.38 -25.20
CA ALA A 7 31.57 -17.39 -23.74
C ALA A 7 31.27 -16.00 -23.14
N THR A 8 31.83 -14.94 -23.74
CA THR A 8 31.55 -13.56 -23.33
C THR A 8 30.12 -13.14 -23.62
N ALA A 9 29.56 -13.54 -24.77
CA ALA A 9 28.18 -13.25 -25.11
C ALA A 9 27.18 -13.92 -24.14
N LEU A 10 27.45 -15.17 -23.77
CA LEU A 10 26.60 -15.92 -22.85
C LEU A 10 26.60 -15.32 -21.43
N THR A 11 27.76 -14.91 -20.95
CA THR A 11 27.91 -14.28 -19.63
C THR A 11 27.24 -12.91 -19.55
N LEU A 12 27.29 -12.11 -20.61
CA LEU A 12 26.57 -10.84 -20.67
C LEU A 12 25.04 -11.03 -20.69
N ALA A 13 24.55 -12.06 -21.38
CA ALA A 13 23.13 -12.37 -21.42
C ALA A 13 22.57 -12.79 -20.04
N THR A 14 23.33 -13.57 -19.26
CA THR A 14 22.89 -14.00 -17.92
C THR A 14 22.89 -12.86 -16.90
N LEU A 15 23.85 -11.94 -16.98
CA LEU A 15 23.88 -10.74 -16.14
C LEU A 15 22.68 -9.81 -16.39
N LEU A 16 22.25 -9.68 -17.65
CA LEU A 16 21.10 -8.85 -18.00
C LEU A 16 19.78 -9.48 -17.51
N ALA A 17 19.67 -10.81 -17.58
CA ALA A 17 18.52 -11.54 -17.06
C ALA A 17 18.38 -11.45 -15.53
N ALA A 18 19.46 -11.22 -14.80
CA ALA A 18 19.43 -11.05 -13.34
C ALA A 18 18.75 -9.74 -12.88
N CYS A 19 18.59 -8.75 -13.76
CA CYS A 19 17.88 -7.50 -13.47
C CYS A 19 16.38 -7.57 -13.83
N GLY A 20 15.93 -8.64 -14.50
CA GLY A 20 14.53 -8.83 -14.90
C GLY A 20 13.72 -9.46 -13.77
N ASP A 21 13.28 -8.66 -12.80
CA ASP A 21 12.29 -9.15 -11.84
C ASP A 21 10.96 -9.47 -12.56
N LYS A 22 10.17 -10.37 -11.97
CA LYS A 22 8.84 -10.69 -12.52
C LYS A 22 7.97 -9.44 -12.37
N ALA A 23 7.05 -9.23 -13.32
CA ALA A 23 6.14 -8.09 -13.24
C ALA A 23 5.41 -8.09 -11.89
N GLN A 24 5.68 -7.07 -11.06
CA GLN A 24 5.05 -6.89 -9.75
C GLN A 24 3.62 -6.38 -9.91
N THR A 25 2.79 -7.21 -10.55
CA THR A 25 1.37 -6.95 -10.69
C THR A 25 0.65 -7.55 -9.48
N ALA A 26 -0.27 -6.78 -8.89
CA ALA A 26 -1.20 -7.33 -7.92
C ALA A 26 -2.14 -8.28 -8.67
N SER A 27 -1.89 -9.59 -8.58
CA SER A 27 -2.80 -10.59 -9.14
C SER A 27 -4.15 -10.47 -8.42
N THR A 28 -5.25 -10.72 -9.12
CA THR A 28 -6.60 -10.71 -8.53
C THR A 28 -6.71 -11.67 -7.33
N ALA A 29 -5.91 -12.74 -7.30
CA ALA A 29 -5.84 -13.67 -6.16
C ALA A 29 -5.16 -13.07 -4.92
N TYR A 30 -4.36 -12.01 -5.08
CA TYR A 30 -3.71 -11.27 -3.98
C TYR A 30 -4.40 -9.93 -3.68
N LYS A 31 -5.43 -9.55 -4.45
CA LYS A 31 -6.35 -8.49 -4.06
C LYS A 31 -7.25 -9.04 -2.95
N LYS A 32 -6.74 -9.00 -1.71
CA LYS A 32 -7.59 -9.19 -0.54
C LYS A 32 -8.71 -8.14 -0.65
N SER A 33 -9.98 -8.55 -0.54
CA SER A 33 -11.04 -7.58 -0.30
C SER A 33 -10.67 -6.86 0.98
N ASP A 34 -10.44 -5.55 0.90
CA ASP A 34 -10.12 -4.77 2.09
C ASP A 34 -11.23 -4.95 3.11
N ALA A 35 -10.85 -5.21 4.35
CA ALA A 35 -11.80 -5.17 5.46
C ALA A 35 -12.27 -3.72 5.63
N PRO A 36 -13.54 -3.48 5.99
CA PRO A 36 -14.01 -2.13 6.27
C PRO A 36 -13.11 -1.45 7.30
N ALA A 37 -12.61 -0.25 7.00
CA ALA A 37 -11.62 0.43 7.83
C ALA A 37 -12.08 0.69 9.28
N TYR A 38 -13.39 0.82 9.50
CA TYR A 38 -13.96 0.98 10.85
C TYR A 38 -13.83 -0.27 11.72
N GLU A 39 -13.57 -1.46 11.16
CA GLU A 39 -13.32 -2.68 11.95
C GLU A 39 -12.04 -2.55 12.78
N GLY A 40 -11.12 -1.69 12.34
CA GLY A 40 -9.87 -1.43 13.06
C GLY A 40 -8.92 -2.63 13.08
N VAL A 41 -7.75 -2.40 13.67
CA VAL A 41 -6.76 -3.45 13.92
C VAL A 41 -6.94 -3.91 15.37
N LYS A 42 -7.09 -5.22 15.56
CA LYS A 42 -7.15 -5.82 16.90
C LYS A 42 -5.88 -5.49 17.69
N ASP A 43 -6.04 -5.05 18.94
CA ASP A 43 -4.95 -4.78 19.89
C ASP A 43 -3.89 -3.78 19.39
N SER A 44 -4.29 -2.81 18.56
CA SER A 44 -3.39 -1.76 18.08
C SER A 44 -3.13 -0.69 19.16
N PRO A 45 -1.86 -0.35 19.46
CA PRO A 45 -1.54 0.73 20.38
C PRO A 45 -1.75 2.12 19.77
N TYR A 46 -2.04 2.20 18.46
CA TYR A 46 -2.19 3.46 17.71
C TYR A 46 -3.65 3.82 17.43
N VAL A 47 -4.58 3.26 18.21
CA VAL A 47 -6.00 3.59 18.14
C VAL A 47 -6.21 5.03 18.61
N ALA A 48 -6.93 5.83 17.82
CA ALA A 48 -7.25 7.20 18.18
C ALA A 48 -8.02 7.24 19.52
N PRO A 49 -7.67 8.13 20.46
CA PRO A 49 -8.35 8.23 21.74
C PRO A 49 -9.87 8.38 21.59
N GLY A 50 -10.63 7.61 22.37
CA GLY A 50 -12.09 7.66 22.37
C GLY A 50 -12.79 6.95 21.20
N TRP A 51 -12.03 6.34 20.27
CA TRP A 51 -12.59 5.49 19.22
C TRP A 51 -12.41 4.00 19.56
N GLN A 52 -13.38 3.17 19.19
CA GLN A 52 -13.37 1.73 19.39
C GLN A 52 -13.53 0.98 18.06
N ALA A 53 -12.72 -0.06 17.88
CA ALA A 53 -12.78 -0.97 16.74
C ALA A 53 -14.19 -1.54 16.55
N GLY A 54 -14.72 -1.47 15.32
CA GLY A 54 -16.07 -1.88 14.96
C GLY A 54 -17.11 -0.75 14.99
N ASP A 55 -16.83 0.38 15.63
CA ASP A 55 -17.75 1.51 15.66
C ASP A 55 -17.65 2.36 14.39
N ARG A 56 -18.52 2.07 13.43
CA ARG A 56 -18.63 2.80 12.16
C ARG A 56 -19.03 4.27 12.35
N VAL A 57 -19.93 4.57 13.28
CA VAL A 57 -20.50 5.92 13.42
C VAL A 57 -19.44 6.86 14.00
N SER A 58 -18.79 6.45 15.09
CA SER A 58 -17.70 7.20 15.70
C SER A 58 -16.51 7.36 14.73
N TRP A 59 -16.19 6.32 13.97
CA TRP A 59 -15.15 6.38 12.92
C TRP A 59 -15.47 7.43 11.85
N GLN A 60 -16.70 7.43 11.31
CA GLN A 60 -17.13 8.40 10.30
C GLN A 60 -17.11 9.83 10.84
N HIS A 61 -17.58 10.03 12.08
CA HIS A 61 -17.56 11.33 12.74
C HIS A 61 -16.14 11.87 12.90
N GLN A 62 -15.21 11.04 13.39
CA GLN A 62 -13.79 11.40 13.52
C GLN A 62 -13.17 11.84 12.18
N LEU A 63 -13.48 11.14 11.08
CA LEU A 63 -12.99 11.53 9.76
C LEU A 63 -13.59 12.86 9.28
N ASN A 64 -14.89 13.05 9.48
CA ASN A 64 -15.57 14.28 9.09
C ASN A 64 -15.02 15.49 9.86
N GLU A 65 -14.83 15.36 11.17
CA GLU A 65 -14.23 16.43 11.97
C GLU A 65 -12.79 16.75 11.54
N ARG A 66 -11.97 15.73 11.24
CA ARG A 66 -10.62 15.95 10.71
C ARG A 66 -10.63 16.70 9.37
N ALA A 67 -11.56 16.36 8.49
CA ALA A 67 -11.68 17.01 7.18
C ALA A 67 -12.07 18.48 7.29
N LYS A 68 -12.87 18.87 8.30
CA LYS A 68 -13.26 20.27 8.52
C LYS A 68 -12.06 21.19 8.74
N PHE A 69 -11.00 20.73 9.40
CA PHE A 69 -9.79 21.55 9.62
C PHE A 69 -9.04 21.92 8.34
N GLN A 70 -9.29 21.20 7.24
CA GLN A 70 -8.72 21.47 5.92
C GLN A 70 -9.72 22.18 5.00
N ASN A 71 -10.94 22.43 5.46
CA ASN A 71 -11.99 23.07 4.68
C ASN A 71 -12.01 24.57 4.99
N GLU A 72 -11.48 25.39 4.07
CA GLU A 72 -11.46 26.85 4.26
C GLU A 72 -12.85 27.46 4.40
N TYR A 73 -13.89 26.93 3.74
CA TYR A 73 -15.26 27.43 3.91
C TYR A 73 -15.74 27.35 5.36
N VAL A 74 -15.26 26.36 6.12
CA VAL A 74 -15.58 26.21 7.55
C VAL A 74 -14.67 27.08 8.42
N ARG A 75 -13.47 27.44 7.95
CA ARG A 75 -12.47 28.19 8.74
C ARG A 75 -12.68 29.71 8.72
N VAL A 76 -13.17 30.26 7.61
CA VAL A 76 -13.39 31.72 7.45
C VAL A 76 -14.82 32.19 7.68
N GLN A 77 -15.76 31.27 7.94
CA GLN A 77 -17.13 31.59 8.33
C GLN A 77 -17.22 31.87 9.84
#